data_AF-A0A520ZU36-F1
#
_entry.id   AF-A0A520ZU36-F1
#
_cell.length_a   1.000
_cell.length_b   1.000
_cell.length_c   1.000
_cell.angle_alpha   90.00
_cell.angle_beta   90.00
_cell.angle_gamma   90.00
#
_symmetry.space_group_name_H-M   'P 1'
#
loop_
_entity.id
_entity.type
_entity.pdbx_description
1 polymer ?
#
loop_
_entity_poly.entity_id
_entity_poly.type
_entity_poly.pdbx_seq_one_letter_code
_entity_poly.pdbx_strand_id
1 'polypeptide(L)'
;MNKYKNVHLWMILVFVIVFLGFARGYWSNFSEESFGHHLHMFSSLMWFGLVMTQPFLATRGLLKSHRRNGMIGLFVAGLAVASAALMMPANIEGAV
;
A
#
# COMPACT_ATOMS: atom_id res chain seq x y z
N MET A 1 -20.32 -1.22 16.19
CA MET A 1 -19.39 -1.50 15.06
C MET A 1 -19.52 -2.91 14.46
N ASN A 2 -20.38 -3.80 14.98
CA ASN A 2 -20.50 -5.19 14.49
C ASN A 2 -20.84 -5.33 13.01
N LYS A 3 -21.55 -4.36 12.40
CA LYS A 3 -21.86 -4.36 10.96
C LYS A 3 -20.60 -4.35 10.08
N TYR A 4 -19.47 -3.85 10.58
CA TYR A 4 -18.23 -3.68 9.82
C TYR A 4 -17.10 -4.63 10.23
N LYS A 5 -17.37 -5.62 11.08
CA LYS A 5 -16.34 -6.54 11.64
C LYS A 5 -15.50 -7.25 10.57
N ASN A 6 -16.06 -7.44 9.37
CA ASN A 6 -15.48 -8.16 8.26
C ASN A 6 -15.02 -7.27 7.09
N VAL A 7 -15.04 -5.94 7.23
CA VAL A 7 -14.62 -5.01 6.16
C VAL A 7 -13.19 -5.27 5.69
N HIS A 8 -12.30 -5.70 6.59
CA HIS A 8 -10.93 -6.10 6.25
C HIS A 8 -10.86 -7.19 5.17
N LEU A 9 -11.87 -8.08 5.06
CA LEU A 9 -11.92 -9.11 4.01
C LEU A 9 -12.19 -8.51 2.62
N TRP A 10 -13.01 -7.48 2.54
CA TRP A 10 -13.23 -6.73 1.29
C TRP A 10 -11.96 -5.99 0.86
N MET A 11 -11.18 -5.51 1.82
CA MET A 11 -9.88 -4.87 1.54
C MET A 11 -8.85 -5.87 1.00
N ILE A 12 -8.91 -7.15 1.40
CA ILE A 12 -8.10 -8.22 0.78
C ILE A 12 -8.49 -8.39 -0.70
N LEU A 13 -9.78 -8.39 -1.02
CA LEU A 13 -10.22 -8.48 -2.42
C LEU A 13 -9.69 -7.29 -3.25
N VAL A 14 -9.81 -6.06 -2.72
CA VAL A 14 -9.23 -4.86 -3.35
C VAL A 14 -7.72 -5.00 -3.52
N PHE A 15 -7.02 -5.49 -2.49
CA PHE A 15 -5.59 -5.73 -2.54
C PHE A 15 -5.21 -6.68 -3.68
N VAL A 16 -5.91 -7.81 -3.81
CA VAL A 16 -5.66 -8.80 -4.88
C VAL A 16 -5.89 -8.18 -6.26
N ILE A 17 -6.98 -7.43 -6.44
CA ILE A 17 -7.27 -6.77 -7.72
C ILE A 17 -6.17 -5.77 -8.08
N VAL A 18 -5.77 -4.91 -7.13
CA VAL A 18 -4.70 -3.92 -7.35
C VAL A 18 -3.39 -4.64 -7.63
N PHE A 19 -3.02 -5.65 -6.83
CA PHE A 19 -1.80 -6.42 -7.02
C PHE A 19 -1.74 -7.05 -8.42
N LEU A 20 -2.83 -7.68 -8.87
CA LEU A 20 -2.92 -8.25 -10.22
C LEU A 20 -2.91 -7.17 -11.32
N GLY A 21 -3.46 -5.98 -11.06
CA GLY A 21 -3.42 -4.85 -11.98
C GLY A 21 -2.00 -4.42 -12.36
N PHE A 22 -1.02 -4.68 -11.50
CA PHE A 22 0.40 -4.42 -11.78
C PHE A 22 1.14 -5.60 -12.42
N ALA A 23 0.46 -6.70 -12.80
CA ALA A 23 1.07 -7.89 -13.38
C ALA A 23 1.90 -7.65 -14.65
N ARG A 24 1.35 -6.89 -15.58
CA ARG A 24 2.01 -6.61 -16.87
C ARG A 24 2.99 -5.43 -16.80
N GLY A 25 2.80 -4.52 -15.84
CA GLY A 25 3.67 -3.36 -15.69
C GLY A 25 4.90 -3.73 -14.87
N TYR A 26 4.68 -3.91 -13.58
CA TYR A 26 5.76 -4.05 -12.61
C TYR A 26 6.20 -5.52 -12.42
N TRP A 27 5.26 -6.46 -12.24
CA TRP A 27 5.64 -7.83 -11.86
C TRP A 27 6.39 -8.58 -12.96
N SER A 28 6.03 -8.37 -14.23
CA SER A 28 6.74 -9.00 -15.36
C SER A 28 8.17 -8.48 -15.55
N ASN A 29 8.46 -7.26 -15.11
CA ASN A 29 9.75 -6.60 -15.28
C ASN A 29 10.50 -6.44 -13.95
N PHE A 30 10.08 -7.16 -12.90
CA PHE A 30 10.49 -6.90 -11.52
C PHE A 30 12.01 -6.72 -11.35
N SER A 31 12.85 -7.53 -11.98
CA SER A 31 14.32 -7.45 -11.85
C SER A 31 14.96 -6.25 -12.57
N GLU A 32 14.24 -5.62 -13.50
CA GLU A 32 14.71 -4.53 -14.35
C GLU A 32 14.20 -3.16 -13.87
N GLU A 33 13.24 -3.17 -12.95
CA GLU A 33 12.63 -1.98 -12.40
C GLU A 33 13.62 -1.14 -11.56
N SER A 34 13.45 0.18 -11.62
CA SER A 34 14.34 1.07 -10.89
C SER A 34 14.17 0.94 -9.37
N PHE A 35 15.18 1.35 -8.61
CA PHE A 35 15.09 1.40 -7.16
C PHE A 35 13.85 2.19 -6.67
N GLY A 36 13.49 3.28 -7.37
CA GLY A 36 12.30 4.07 -7.07
C GLY A 36 11.01 3.24 -7.18
N HIS A 37 10.87 2.43 -8.22
CA HIS A 37 9.72 1.54 -8.42
C HIS A 37 9.65 0.47 -7.33
N HIS A 38 10.78 -0.16 -6.97
CA HIS A 38 10.82 -1.10 -5.85
C HIS A 38 10.44 -0.46 -4.52
N LEU A 39 11.02 0.69 -4.21
CA LEU A 39 10.75 1.39 -2.95
C LEU A 39 9.28 1.82 -2.87
N HIS A 40 8.71 2.31 -3.96
CA HIS A 40 7.31 2.68 -4.03
C HIS A 40 6.38 1.48 -3.88
N MET A 41 6.67 0.38 -4.57
CA MET A 41 5.90 -0.86 -4.42
C MET A 41 5.93 -1.36 -2.98
N PHE A 42 7.11 -1.53 -2.37
CA PHE A 42 7.22 -2.07 -1.01
C PHE A 42 6.56 -1.17 0.04
N SER A 43 6.80 0.14 -0.04
CA SER A 43 6.17 1.09 0.89
C SER A 43 4.64 1.13 0.71
N SER A 44 4.14 1.02 -0.52
CA SER A 44 2.70 0.94 -0.80
C SER A 44 2.08 -0.36 -0.28
N LEU A 45 2.74 -1.51 -0.43
CA LEU A 45 2.27 -2.79 0.15
C LEU A 45 2.22 -2.73 1.68
N MET A 46 3.27 -2.19 2.32
CA MET A 46 3.31 -2.00 3.77
C MET A 46 2.20 -1.06 4.24
N TRP A 47 2.02 0.07 3.55
CA TRP A 47 0.96 1.04 3.85
C TRP A 47 -0.43 0.40 3.73
N PHE A 48 -0.69 -0.31 2.62
CA PHE A 48 -1.97 -0.96 2.40
C PHE A 48 -2.24 -2.03 3.47
N GLY A 49 -1.24 -2.81 3.86
CA GLY A 49 -1.34 -3.76 4.98
C GLY A 49 -1.76 -3.07 6.29
N LEU A 50 -1.14 -1.92 6.61
CA LEU A 50 -1.51 -1.13 7.80
C LEU A 50 -2.95 -0.63 7.70
N VAL A 51 -3.38 -0.13 6.54
CA VAL A 51 -4.75 0.34 6.29
C VAL A 51 -5.77 -0.80 6.40
N MET A 52 -5.46 -1.97 5.83
CA MET A 52 -6.27 -3.19 5.90
C MET A 52 -6.50 -3.69 7.33
N THR A 53 -5.52 -3.51 8.22
CA THR A 53 -5.67 -3.89 9.65
C THR A 53 -6.55 -2.92 10.45
N GLN A 54 -6.79 -1.69 9.98
CA GLN A 54 -7.51 -0.68 10.75
C GLN A 54 -8.94 -1.11 11.14
N PRO A 55 -9.79 -1.62 10.22
CA PRO A 55 -11.14 -2.06 10.59
C PRO A 55 -11.11 -3.26 11.55
N PHE A 56 -10.16 -4.18 11.39
CA PHE A 56 -10.01 -5.33 12.27
C PHE A 56 -9.75 -4.90 13.72
N LEU A 57 -8.81 -3.97 13.93
CA LEU A 57 -8.44 -3.45 15.24
C LEU A 57 -9.58 -2.63 15.86
N ALA A 58 -10.19 -1.76 15.05
CA ALA A 58 -11.25 -0.87 15.51
C ALA A 58 -12.50 -1.67 15.94
N THR A 59 -12.89 -2.68 15.17
CA THR A 59 -14.10 -3.49 15.44
C THR A 59 -13.95 -4.45 16.63
N ARG A 60 -12.71 -4.73 17.07
CA ARG A 60 -12.39 -5.55 18.25
C ARG A 60 -12.06 -4.73 19.50
N GLY A 61 -12.27 -3.41 19.46
CA GLY A 61 -11.99 -2.52 20.58
C GLY A 61 -10.49 -2.31 20.87
N LEU A 62 -9.60 -2.76 19.96
CA LEU A 62 -8.14 -2.63 20.11
C LEU A 62 -7.67 -1.22 19.73
N LEU A 63 -8.25 -0.19 20.34
CA LEU A 63 -8.09 1.21 19.94
C LEU A 63 -6.67 1.76 20.15
N LYS A 64 -5.93 1.25 21.16
CA LYS A 64 -4.51 1.60 21.36
C LYS A 64 -3.67 1.16 20.15
N SER A 65 -3.87 -0.09 19.69
CA SER A 65 -3.21 -0.64 18.52
C SER A 65 -3.66 0.06 17.23
N HIS A 66 -4.95 0.36 17.09
CA HIS A 66 -5.49 1.13 15.96
C HIS A 66 -4.78 2.49 15.83
N ARG A 67 -4.69 3.26 16.91
CA ARG A 67 -4.00 4.56 16.92
C ARG A 67 -2.51 4.42 16.58
N ARG A 68 -1.81 3.47 17.21
CA ARG A 68 -0.38 3.22 16.91
C ARG A 68 -0.18 2.85 15.44
N ASN A 69 -0.96 1.89 14.92
CA ASN A 69 -0.88 1.48 13.53
C ASN A 69 -1.26 2.61 12.57
N GLY A 70 -2.21 3.47 12.95
CA GLY A 70 -2.57 4.66 12.18
C GLY A 70 -1.40 5.65 12.05
N MET A 71 -0.68 5.91 13.14
CA MET A 71 0.50 6.79 13.11
C MET A 71 1.66 6.20 12.29
N ILE A 72 1.93 4.89 12.44
CA ILE A 72 2.89 4.19 11.58
C ILE A 72 2.44 4.26 10.12
N GLY A 73 1.15 4.03 9.87
CA GLY A 73 0.54 4.12 8.54
C GLY A 73 0.71 5.50 7.92
N LEU A 74 0.54 6.58 8.68
CA LEU A 74 0.74 7.94 8.20
C LEU A 74 2.20 8.19 7.80
N PHE A 75 3.16 7.71 8.60
CA PHE A 75 4.58 7.79 8.26
C PHE A 75 4.91 7.01 6.98
N VAL A 76 4.43 5.77 6.87
CA VAL A 76 4.66 4.92 5.69
C VAL A 76 3.95 5.47 4.45
N ALA A 77 2.80 6.12 4.60
CA ALA A 77 2.13 6.84 3.51
C ALA A 77 3.03 7.96 2.96
N GLY A 78 3.69 8.73 3.85
CA GLY A 78 4.68 9.72 3.44
C GLY A 78 5.82 9.11 2.63
N LEU A 79 6.32 7.94 3.03
CA LEU A 79 7.33 7.20 2.28
C LEU A 79 6.82 6.73 0.90
N ALA A 80 5.58 6.25 0.83
CA ALA A 80 4.96 5.84 -0.44
C ALA A 80 4.81 7.03 -1.42
N VAL A 81 4.42 8.19 -0.92
CA VAL A 81 4.34 9.43 -1.72
C VAL A 81 5.73 9.91 -2.15
N ALA A 82 6.70 9.94 -1.23
CA ALA A 82 8.07 10.37 -1.55
C ALA A 82 8.74 9.46 -2.59
N SER A 83 8.55 8.15 -2.47
CA SER A 83 9.08 7.18 -3.44
C SER A 83 8.40 7.26 -4.81
N ALA A 84 7.11 7.62 -4.88
CA ALA A 84 6.45 7.92 -6.15
C ALA A 84 7.13 9.11 -6.87
N ALA A 85 7.52 10.15 -6.12
CA ALA A 85 8.24 11.29 -6.70
C ALA A 85 9.60 10.90 -7.30
N LEU A 86 10.29 9.91 -6.71
CA LEU A 86 11.56 9.39 -7.24
C LEU A 86 11.41 8.65 -8.59
N MET A 87 10.21 8.19 -8.92
CA MET A 87 9.93 7.51 -10.19
C MET A 87 9.63 8.48 -11.33
N MET A 88 9.23 9.73 -11.01
CA MET A 88 8.81 10.71 -12.01
C MET A 88 9.83 10.97 -13.12
N PRO A 89 11.14 11.13 -12.84
CA PRO A 89 12.13 11.37 -13.90
C PRO A 89 12.19 10.21 -14.91
N ALA A 90 12.26 8.96 -14.41
CA ALA A 90 12.29 7.77 -15.25
C ALA A 90 11.01 7.61 -16.09
N ASN A 91 9.86 7.95 -15.52
CA ASN A 91 8.57 7.88 -16.22
C ASN A 91 8.42 8.96 -17.31
N ILE A 92 9.05 10.13 -17.11
CA ILE A 92 9.05 11.22 -18.11
C ILE A 92 10.00 10.86 -19.25
N GLU A 93 11.21 10.37 -18.96
CA GLU A 93 12.18 9.97 -19.98
C GLU A 93 11.67 8.82 -20.86
N GLY A 94 10.96 7.85 -20.30
CA GLY A 94 10.35 6.75 -21.06
C GLY A 94 9.10 7.12 -21.87
N ALA A 95 8.59 8.35 -21.75
CA ALA A 95 7.39 8.83 -22.44
C ALA A 95 7.68 9.67 -23.70
N VAL A 96 8.95 9.96 -23.99
CA VAL A 96 9.43 10.72 -25.16
C VAL A 96 10.12 9.78 -26.14
#